data_AF-A0A846LUX8-F1
#
_entry.id   AF-A0A846LUX8-F1
#
_cell.length_a   1.000
_cell.length_b   1.000
_cell.length_c   1.000
_cell.angle_alpha   90.00
_cell.angle_beta   90.00
_cell.angle_gamma   90.00
#
_symmetry.space_group_name_H-M   'P 1'
#
loop_
_entity.id
_entity.type
_entity.pdbx_description
1 polymer ?
#
loop_
_entity_poly.entity_id
_entity_poly.type
_entity_poly.pdbx_seq_one_letter_code
_entity_poly.pdbx_strand_id
1 'polypeptide(L)'
;MAVADGVGGNVGGAAASALAITSLVEQLPLPCDGDPEAQLRRAVSRANRRLGRLRSEVPVLAGMATTLTAMALSGAGHLVVAHIGDSRAYLLRGGQLVALTRDHSVVQAMLDASSISTEQARNHPWRSVLIAALQGREDDTVNVATSTLRALPGDRVLLCSDGLWGDTSWRRTRRALTQEYTASAAAVRLMESVQTAPARDNITVIVADVTTAEAAEKGRPWSWVLPPSRTSARSAPPSRRGGADQTLAKRRAL
;
A
#
# COMPACT_ATOMS: atom_id res chain seq x y z
N MET A 1 -5.57 8.45 -7.22
CA MET A 1 -5.30 7.65 -5.99
C MET A 1 -3.97 6.97 -6.17
N ALA A 2 -3.24 6.70 -5.08
CA ALA A 2 -2.01 5.93 -5.15
C ALA A 2 -1.64 5.32 -3.79
N VAL A 3 -0.94 4.20 -3.83
CA VAL A 3 -0.26 3.57 -2.69
C VAL A 3 1.22 3.48 -3.03
N ALA A 4 2.07 3.78 -2.06
CA ALA A 4 3.52 3.65 -2.16
C ALA A 4 4.03 3.03 -0.87
N ASP A 5 4.81 1.96 -1.00
CA ASP A 5 5.42 1.25 0.13
C ASP A 5 6.92 1.53 0.16
N GLY A 6 7.43 1.92 1.31
CA GLY A 6 8.83 2.31 1.48
C GLY A 6 9.72 1.09 1.66
N VAL A 7 10.67 0.88 0.76
CA VAL A 7 11.54 -0.31 0.82
C VAL A 7 12.62 -0.11 1.89
N GLY A 8 12.84 -1.15 2.72
CA GLY A 8 14.03 -1.27 3.56
C GLY A 8 13.89 -0.79 5.02
N GLY A 9 12.67 -0.60 5.54
CA GLY A 9 12.37 -0.46 6.98
C GLY A 9 13.02 0.71 7.75
N ASN A 10 13.81 1.53 7.06
CA ASN A 10 14.56 2.67 7.62
C ASN A 10 13.89 3.99 7.23
N VAL A 11 14.39 5.10 7.79
CA VAL A 11 13.97 6.49 7.48
C VAL A 11 13.89 6.76 5.97
N GLY A 12 14.75 6.11 5.17
CA GLY A 12 14.73 6.16 3.71
C GLY A 12 13.40 5.75 3.08
N GLY A 13 12.80 4.64 3.50
CA GLY A 13 11.56 4.14 2.90
C GLY A 13 10.39 5.11 3.10
N ALA A 14 10.22 5.61 4.33
CA ALA A 14 9.17 6.57 4.66
C ALA A 14 9.31 7.91 3.91
N ALA A 15 10.54 8.41 3.77
CA ALA A 15 10.81 9.62 2.99
C ALA A 15 10.51 9.40 1.50
N ALA A 16 10.90 8.24 0.95
CA ALA A 16 10.68 7.92 -0.45
C ALA A 16 9.20 7.80 -0.80
N SER A 17 8.42 7.02 -0.03
CA SER A 17 6.99 6.83 -0.28
C SER A 17 6.21 8.13 -0.15
N ALA A 18 6.50 8.94 0.88
CA ALA A 18 5.87 10.25 1.07
C ALA A 18 6.17 11.21 -0.10
N LEU A 19 7.43 11.29 -0.54
CA LEU A 19 7.82 12.14 -1.66
C LEU A 19 7.19 11.68 -2.98
N ALA A 20 7.12 10.37 -3.22
CA ALA A 20 6.49 9.81 -4.41
C ALA A 20 5.00 10.17 -4.50
N ILE A 21 4.26 9.98 -3.41
CA ILE A 21 2.84 10.32 -3.33
C ILE A 21 2.61 11.82 -3.51
N THR A 22 3.35 12.66 -2.78
CA THR A 22 3.20 14.12 -2.85
C THR A 22 3.49 14.63 -4.26
N SER A 23 4.58 14.15 -4.87
CA SER A 23 4.98 14.54 -6.23
C SER A 23 3.97 14.08 -7.29
N LEU A 24 3.32 12.94 -7.09
CA LEU A 24 2.29 12.44 -7.99
C LEU A 24 1.00 13.27 -7.87
N VAL A 25 0.58 13.62 -6.66
CA VAL A 25 -0.62 14.42 -6.40
C VAL A 25 -0.53 15.80 -7.04
N GLU A 26 0.65 16.43 -7.03
CA GLU A 26 0.88 17.72 -7.70
C GLU A 26 0.69 17.68 -9.22
N GLN A 27 0.61 16.50 -9.84
CA GLN A 27 0.37 16.34 -11.27
C GLN A 27 -1.11 16.05 -11.60
N LEU A 28 -1.99 16.03 -10.60
CA LEU A 28 -3.40 15.74 -10.75
C LEU A 28 -4.25 17.03 -10.68
N PRO A 29 -5.40 17.11 -11.39
CA PRO A 29 -5.93 16.10 -12.30
C PRO A 29 -5.09 15.94 -13.57
N LEU A 30 -5.13 14.75 -14.16
CA LEU A 30 -4.49 14.52 -15.45
C LEU A 30 -5.21 15.35 -16.54
N PRO A 31 -4.48 15.93 -17.51
CA PRO A 31 -5.10 16.68 -18.60
C PRO A 31 -6.11 15.82 -19.38
N CYS A 32 -7.20 16.43 -19.86
CA CYS A 32 -8.23 15.72 -20.63
C CYS A 32 -7.76 15.31 -22.04
N ASP A 33 -6.71 15.96 -22.54
CA ASP A 33 -6.19 15.81 -23.89
C ASP A 33 -4.93 14.93 -23.96
N GLY A 34 -4.88 14.05 -24.94
CA GLY A 34 -3.74 13.16 -25.19
C GLY A 34 -3.86 11.79 -24.51
N ASP A 35 -2.76 11.03 -24.53
CA ASP A 35 -2.71 9.67 -23.99
C ASP A 35 -2.58 9.69 -22.45
N PRO A 36 -3.59 9.20 -21.71
CA PRO A 36 -3.56 9.22 -20.26
C PRO A 36 -2.49 8.27 -19.67
N GLU A 37 -2.09 7.20 -20.35
CA GLU A 37 -0.98 6.35 -19.88
C GLU A 37 0.33 7.12 -19.92
N ALA A 38 0.61 7.79 -21.03
CA ALA A 38 1.79 8.63 -21.15
C ALA A 38 1.77 9.79 -20.15
N GLN A 39 0.61 10.38 -19.86
CA GLN A 39 0.49 11.42 -18.83
C GLN A 39 0.82 10.87 -17.43
N LEU A 40 0.23 9.73 -17.04
CA LEU A 40 0.49 9.13 -15.73
C LEU A 40 1.96 8.66 -15.63
N ARG A 41 2.52 8.07 -16.68
CA ARG A 41 3.96 7.70 -16.74
C ARG A 41 4.86 8.93 -16.60
N ARG A 42 4.51 10.06 -17.21
CA ARG A 42 5.24 11.34 -17.03
C ARG A 42 5.15 11.83 -15.57
N ALA A 43 4.00 11.69 -14.92
CA ALA A 43 3.84 12.06 -13.52
C ALA A 43 4.72 11.19 -12.60
N VAL A 44 4.73 9.87 -12.82
CA VAL A 44 5.64 8.93 -12.12
C VAL A 44 7.11 9.29 -12.38
N SER A 45 7.46 9.62 -13.62
CA SER A 45 8.84 10.02 -13.97
C SER A 45 9.28 11.30 -13.27
N ARG A 46 8.38 12.28 -13.09
CA ARG A 46 8.66 13.49 -12.31
C ARG A 46 8.88 13.17 -10.83
N ALA A 47 8.05 12.30 -10.25
CA ALA A 47 8.22 11.82 -8.88
C ALA A 47 9.58 11.13 -8.70
N ASN A 48 9.96 10.26 -9.65
CA ASN A 48 11.25 9.58 -9.62
C ASN A 48 12.43 10.55 -9.73
N ARG A 49 12.36 11.58 -10.59
CA ARG A 49 13.42 12.61 -10.63
C ARG A 49 13.56 13.37 -9.31
N ARG A 50 12.46 13.62 -8.60
CA ARG A 50 12.51 14.25 -7.27
C ARG A 50 13.15 13.33 -6.23
N LEU A 51 12.86 12.02 -6.28
CA LEU A 51 13.60 11.03 -5.50
C LEU A 51 15.10 11.09 -5.80
N GLY A 52 15.48 11.17 -7.09
CA GLY A 52 16.89 11.29 -7.49
C GLY A 52 17.59 12.52 -6.90
N ARG A 53 16.92 13.68 -6.87
CA ARG A 53 17.44 14.90 -6.24
C ARG A 53 17.63 14.73 -4.75
N LEU A 54 16.60 14.31 -4.02
CA LEU A 54 16.67 14.11 -2.57
C LEU A 54 17.76 13.08 -2.19
N ARG A 55 17.88 12.01 -2.98
CA ARG A 55 18.93 11.00 -2.83
C ARG A 55 20.33 11.60 -2.96
N SER A 56 20.52 12.52 -3.91
CA SER A 56 21.82 13.17 -4.13
C SER A 56 22.16 14.23 -3.09
N GLU A 57 21.15 14.90 -2.54
CA GLU A 57 21.31 16.00 -1.57
C GLU A 57 21.47 15.50 -0.14
N VAL A 58 20.90 14.33 0.19
CA VAL A 58 20.84 13.82 1.57
C VAL A 58 21.49 12.43 1.64
N PRO A 59 22.79 12.33 2.02
CA PRO A 59 23.55 11.07 2.00
C PRO A 59 22.92 9.92 2.80
N VAL A 60 22.26 10.21 3.93
CA VAL A 60 21.59 9.19 4.75
C VAL A 60 20.39 8.53 4.02
N LEU A 61 19.88 9.17 2.96
CA LEU A 61 18.80 8.66 2.11
C LEU A 61 19.33 8.04 0.80
N ALA A 62 20.64 7.79 0.66
CA ALA A 62 21.23 7.27 -0.58
C ALA A 62 20.64 5.92 -1.03
N GLY A 63 20.15 5.12 -0.10
CA GLY A 63 19.50 3.82 -0.33
C GLY A 63 17.96 3.87 -0.29
N MET A 64 17.35 5.06 -0.28
CA MET A 64 15.90 5.16 -0.23
C MET A 64 15.26 4.60 -1.50
N ALA A 65 14.14 3.90 -1.34
CA ALA A 65 13.36 3.39 -2.44
C ALA A 65 11.91 3.20 -2.04
N THR A 66 11.01 3.18 -3.02
CA THR A 66 9.59 2.93 -2.78
C THR A 66 8.92 2.23 -3.95
N THR A 67 7.92 1.39 -3.68
CA THR A 67 6.95 0.94 -4.68
C THR A 67 6.04 2.11 -5.05
N LEU A 68 5.32 1.99 -6.17
CA LEU A 68 4.23 2.91 -6.49
C LEU A 68 3.18 2.18 -7.31
N THR A 69 1.96 2.17 -6.81
CA THR A 69 0.76 1.75 -7.55
C THR A 69 -0.21 2.91 -7.56
N ALA A 70 -0.34 3.55 -8.72
CA ALA A 70 -1.17 4.71 -8.96
C ALA A 70 -2.34 4.37 -9.87
N MET A 71 -3.49 4.98 -9.60
CA MET A 71 -4.68 4.90 -10.43
C MET A 71 -5.33 6.27 -10.57
N ALA A 72 -5.63 6.69 -11.79
CA ALA A 72 -6.34 7.92 -12.10
C ALA A 72 -7.58 7.64 -12.97
N LEU A 73 -8.64 8.41 -12.77
CA LEU A 73 -9.77 8.46 -13.69
C LEU A 73 -9.53 9.61 -14.68
N SER A 74 -9.39 9.28 -15.96
CA SER A 74 -9.26 10.28 -17.02
C SER A 74 -10.59 11.00 -17.27
N GLY A 75 -10.55 12.22 -17.82
CA GLY A 75 -11.75 12.96 -18.22
C GLY A 75 -12.63 12.22 -19.23
N ALA A 76 -12.04 11.30 -20.00
CA ALA A 76 -12.75 10.42 -20.94
C ALA A 76 -13.38 9.17 -20.28
N GLY A 77 -13.37 9.05 -18.95
CA GLY A 77 -14.00 7.94 -18.23
C GLY A 77 -13.21 6.62 -18.27
N HIS A 78 -11.89 6.69 -18.43
CA HIS A 78 -11.01 5.52 -18.32
C HIS A 78 -10.23 5.51 -17.01
N LEU A 79 -10.16 4.35 -16.36
CA LEU A 79 -9.20 4.08 -15.30
C LEU A 79 -7.83 3.83 -15.93
N VAL A 80 -6.83 4.52 -15.42
CA VAL A 80 -5.45 4.45 -15.91
C VAL A 80 -4.58 4.08 -14.72
N VAL A 81 -3.82 3.00 -14.86
CA VAL A 81 -2.97 2.43 -13.82
C VAL A 81 -1.51 2.62 -14.20
N ALA A 82 -0.68 3.00 -13.23
CA ALA A 82 0.77 2.93 -13.33
C ALA A 82 1.33 2.19 -12.11
N HIS A 83 2.24 1.24 -12.34
CA HIS A 83 2.67 0.32 -11.31
C HIS A 83 4.17 0.01 -11.40
N ILE A 84 4.82 0.02 -10.23
CA ILE A 84 6.16 -0.50 -10.02
C ILE A 84 6.30 -1.02 -8.58
N GLY A 85 6.84 -2.23 -8.41
CA GLY A 85 6.97 -2.90 -7.11
C GLY A 85 5.93 -4.01 -6.95
N ASP A 86 5.48 -4.28 -5.73
CA ASP A 86 4.57 -5.39 -5.41
C ASP A 86 3.30 -4.95 -4.65
N SER A 87 3.08 -3.64 -4.52
CA SER A 87 1.76 -3.12 -4.14
C SER A 87 0.77 -3.38 -5.28
N ARG A 88 -0.48 -3.74 -4.99
CA ARG A 88 -1.40 -4.24 -6.02
C ARG A 88 -2.60 -3.35 -6.25
N ALA A 89 -3.11 -3.37 -7.48
CA ALA A 89 -4.43 -2.83 -7.81
C ALA A 89 -5.36 -3.94 -8.32
N TYR A 90 -6.63 -3.84 -7.95
CA TYR A 90 -7.69 -4.78 -8.33
C TYR A 90 -8.94 -4.04 -8.80
N LEU A 91 -9.68 -4.67 -9.71
CA LEU A 91 -11.02 -4.27 -10.14
C LEU A 91 -12.02 -5.36 -9.75
N LEU A 92 -13.08 -4.98 -9.04
CA LEU A 92 -14.29 -5.77 -8.86
C LEU A 92 -15.36 -5.26 -9.84
N ARG A 93 -15.75 -6.10 -10.79
CA ARG A 93 -16.82 -5.82 -11.76
C ARG A 93 -17.71 -7.04 -11.91
N GLY A 94 -19.02 -6.87 -11.76
CA GLY A 94 -19.97 -7.98 -11.87
C GLY A 94 -19.67 -9.15 -10.91
N GLY A 95 -19.17 -8.87 -9.71
CA GLY A 95 -18.80 -9.88 -8.71
C GLY A 95 -17.47 -10.61 -8.98
N GLN A 96 -16.81 -10.32 -10.10
CA GLN A 96 -15.49 -10.84 -10.46
C GLN A 96 -14.40 -9.85 -10.02
N LEU A 97 -13.46 -10.33 -9.20
CA LEU A 97 -12.27 -9.58 -8.85
C LEU A 97 -11.19 -9.92 -9.86
N VAL A 98 -10.43 -8.94 -10.35
CA VAL A 98 -9.33 -9.13 -11.30
C VAL A 98 -8.15 -8.27 -10.85
N ALA A 99 -6.93 -8.81 -10.91
CA ALA A 99 -5.71 -8.04 -10.68
C ALA A 99 -5.41 -7.18 -11.90
N LEU A 100 -5.16 -5.89 -11.67
CA LEU A 100 -4.76 -4.92 -12.70
C LEU A 100 -3.23 -4.76 -12.77
N THR A 101 -2.52 -5.28 -11.77
CA THR A 101 -1.07 -5.19 -11.64
C THR A 101 -0.47 -6.58 -11.52
N ARG A 102 0.82 -6.66 -11.86
CA ARG A 102 1.65 -7.86 -11.71
C ARG A 102 2.93 -7.46 -11.01
N ASP A 103 3.25 -8.16 -9.93
CA ASP A 103 4.33 -7.72 -9.04
C ASP A 103 5.69 -7.74 -9.74
N HIS A 104 6.49 -6.71 -9.50
CA HIS A 104 7.89 -6.68 -9.87
C HIS A 104 8.72 -7.28 -8.74
N SER A 105 8.53 -8.58 -8.48
CA SER A 105 9.26 -9.35 -7.47
C SER A 105 9.91 -10.61 -8.03
N VAL A 106 10.91 -11.14 -7.33
CA VAL A 106 11.61 -12.38 -7.71
C VAL A 106 10.63 -13.56 -7.76
N VAL A 107 9.74 -13.66 -6.78
CA VAL A 107 8.75 -14.74 -6.73
C VAL A 107 7.72 -14.65 -7.86
N GLN A 108 7.34 -13.45 -8.28
CA GLN A 108 6.48 -13.28 -9.45
C GLN A 108 7.19 -13.77 -10.71
N ALA A 109 8.45 -13.38 -10.93
CA ALA A 109 9.23 -13.87 -12.06
C ALA A 109 9.37 -15.41 -12.08
N MET A 110 9.51 -16.04 -10.91
CA MET A 110 9.53 -17.50 -10.80
C MET A 110 8.17 -18.15 -11.11
N LEU A 111 7.07 -17.54 -10.66
CA LEU A 111 5.71 -17.99 -11.02
C LEU A 111 5.48 -17.91 -12.53
N ASP A 112 5.95 -16.83 -13.14
CA ASP A 112 5.80 -16.56 -14.56
C ASP A 112 6.56 -17.56 -15.42
N ALA A 113 7.74 -17.98 -14.95
CA ALA A 113 8.53 -19.04 -15.53
C ALA A 113 7.99 -20.45 -15.23
N SER A 114 6.87 -20.57 -14.49
CA SER A 114 6.32 -21.84 -14.00
C SER A 114 7.31 -22.66 -13.15
N SER A 115 8.31 -22.01 -12.54
CA SER A 115 9.34 -22.64 -11.73
C SER A 115 8.86 -22.98 -10.31
N ILE A 116 7.84 -22.27 -9.84
CA ILE A 116 7.19 -22.49 -8.54
C ILE A 116 5.67 -22.40 -8.69
N SER A 117 4.94 -23.02 -7.78
CA SER A 117 3.48 -22.86 -7.65
C SER A 117 3.11 -21.61 -6.84
N THR A 118 1.85 -21.16 -6.95
CA THR A 118 1.31 -20.06 -6.16
C THR A 118 1.40 -20.31 -4.65
N GLU A 119 1.33 -21.58 -4.22
CA GLU A 119 1.48 -21.95 -2.81
C GLU A 119 2.93 -21.82 -2.35
N GLN A 120 3.88 -22.26 -3.17
CA GLN A 120 5.31 -22.12 -2.90
C GLN A 120 5.73 -20.65 -2.85
N ALA A 121 5.22 -19.82 -3.76
CA ALA A 121 5.52 -18.39 -3.80
C ALA A 121 5.19 -17.65 -2.49
N ARG A 122 4.06 -18.00 -1.84
CA ARG A 122 3.62 -17.34 -0.59
C ARG A 122 4.59 -17.55 0.58
N ASN A 123 5.20 -18.72 0.64
CA ASN A 123 6.11 -19.09 1.73
C ASN A 123 7.59 -19.01 1.32
N HIS A 124 7.87 -18.45 0.14
CA HIS A 124 9.22 -18.42 -0.40
C HIS A 124 10.13 -17.47 0.41
N PRO A 125 11.41 -17.82 0.66
CA PRO A 125 12.36 -16.95 1.36
C PRO A 125 12.54 -15.57 0.71
N TRP A 126 12.42 -15.51 -0.61
CA TRP A 126 12.58 -14.27 -1.41
C TRP A 126 11.27 -13.56 -1.73
N ARG A 127 10.17 -13.84 -1.01
CA ARG A 127 8.84 -13.26 -1.31
C ARG A 127 8.81 -11.73 -1.27
N SER A 128 9.67 -11.11 -0.46
CA SER A 128 9.78 -9.65 -0.31
C SER A 128 10.91 -9.04 -1.14
N VAL A 129 11.55 -9.81 -2.04
CA VAL A 129 12.64 -9.31 -2.89
C VAL A 129 12.06 -8.72 -4.16
N LEU A 130 12.12 -7.39 -4.26
CA LEU A 130 11.71 -6.64 -5.44
C LEU A 130 12.80 -6.67 -6.52
N ILE A 131 12.36 -6.76 -7.78
CA ILE A 131 13.23 -6.58 -8.96
C ILE A 131 13.10 -5.17 -9.56
N ALA A 132 12.03 -4.42 -9.21
CA ALA A 132 11.88 -3.03 -9.61
C ALA A 132 11.19 -2.19 -8.52
N ALA A 133 11.72 -1.00 -8.26
CA ALA A 133 11.18 0.01 -7.36
C ALA A 133 11.70 1.40 -7.79
N LEU A 134 11.06 2.48 -7.35
CA LEU A 134 11.54 3.84 -7.58
C LEU A 134 12.68 4.16 -6.60
N GLN A 135 13.88 4.35 -7.12
CA GLN A 135 15.12 4.65 -6.38
C GLN A 135 15.72 6.00 -6.79
N GLY A 136 15.03 6.75 -7.65
CA GLY A 136 15.52 8.00 -8.19
C GLY A 136 16.56 7.83 -9.31
N ARG A 137 16.70 6.64 -9.89
CA ARG A 137 17.54 6.40 -11.08
C ARG A 137 16.70 6.55 -12.34
N GLU A 138 17.29 7.06 -13.42
CA GLU A 138 16.58 7.27 -14.70
C GLU A 138 15.92 5.98 -15.22
N ASP A 139 16.68 4.87 -15.17
CA ASP A 139 16.25 3.56 -15.65
C ASP A 139 15.10 2.92 -14.84
N ASP A 140 14.83 3.39 -13.60
CA ASP A 140 13.72 2.86 -12.79
C ASP A 140 12.38 3.04 -13.54
N THR A 141 12.25 4.14 -14.30
CA THR A 141 11.00 4.48 -14.99
C THR A 141 10.70 3.63 -16.22
N VAL A 142 11.70 2.92 -16.76
CA VAL A 142 11.55 1.96 -17.87
C VAL A 142 10.69 0.77 -17.43
N ASN A 143 10.76 0.42 -16.15
CA ASN A 143 10.03 -0.71 -15.56
C ASN A 143 8.63 -0.32 -15.05
N VAL A 144 8.14 0.89 -15.33
CA VAL A 144 6.79 1.30 -14.92
C VAL A 144 5.78 0.70 -15.89
N ALA A 145 5.02 -0.27 -15.41
CA ALA A 145 3.92 -0.87 -16.16
C ALA A 145 2.73 0.09 -16.16
N THR A 146 2.14 0.35 -17.33
CA THR A 146 0.90 1.11 -17.47
C THR A 146 -0.19 0.27 -18.12
N SER A 147 -1.44 0.57 -17.75
CA SER A 147 -2.61 -0.01 -18.43
C SER A 147 -3.81 0.92 -18.31
N THR A 148 -4.68 0.86 -19.31
CA THR A 148 -5.92 1.62 -19.36
C THR A 148 -7.11 0.71 -19.60
N LEU A 149 -8.20 1.00 -18.90
CA LEU A 149 -9.46 0.31 -19.08
C LEU A 149 -10.63 1.28 -18.90
N ARG A 150 -11.72 1.03 -19.62
CA ARG A 150 -12.94 1.81 -19.48
C ARG A 150 -13.52 1.63 -18.07
N ALA A 151 -13.82 2.72 -17.39
CA ALA A 151 -14.51 2.73 -16.11
C ALA A 151 -16.02 2.58 -16.35
N LEU A 152 -16.69 1.76 -15.55
CA LEU A 152 -18.14 1.59 -15.59
C LEU A 152 -18.74 1.91 -14.20
N PRO A 153 -19.89 2.61 -14.14
CA PRO A 153 -20.61 2.75 -12.89
C PRO A 153 -20.87 1.40 -12.23
N GLY A 154 -20.61 1.30 -10.93
CA GLY A 154 -20.69 0.06 -10.15
C GLY A 154 -19.39 -0.74 -10.09
N ASP A 155 -18.34 -0.33 -10.81
CA ASP A 155 -17.00 -0.85 -10.56
C ASP A 155 -16.53 -0.46 -9.17
N ARG A 156 -15.85 -1.39 -8.49
CA ARG A 156 -15.12 -1.10 -7.26
C ARG A 156 -13.65 -1.42 -7.44
N VAL A 157 -12.79 -0.47 -7.13
CA VAL A 157 -11.34 -0.64 -7.23
C VAL A 157 -10.71 -0.71 -5.84
N LEU A 158 -9.63 -1.49 -5.74
CA LEU A 158 -8.83 -1.64 -4.54
C LEU A 158 -7.36 -1.41 -4.91
N LEU A 159 -6.68 -0.52 -4.20
CA LEU A 159 -5.21 -0.45 -4.15
C LEU A 159 -4.75 -0.87 -2.76
N CYS A 160 -3.71 -1.69 -2.67
CA CYS A 160 -3.18 -2.13 -1.37
C CYS A 160 -1.68 -2.41 -1.38
N SER A 161 -1.02 -2.24 -0.23
CA SER A 161 0.34 -2.73 0.00
C SER A 161 0.37 -4.26 0.21
N ASP A 162 1.57 -4.82 0.27
CA ASP A 162 1.81 -6.25 0.55
C ASP A 162 1.39 -6.66 1.97
N GLY A 163 1.40 -5.73 2.92
CA GLY A 163 0.82 -5.92 4.25
C GLY A 163 -0.64 -6.38 4.22
N LEU A 164 -1.42 -6.06 3.18
CA LEU A 164 -2.75 -6.63 3.00
C LEU A 164 -2.67 -8.00 2.31
N TRP A 165 -2.15 -8.07 1.08
CA TRP A 165 -2.28 -9.26 0.25
C TRP A 165 -1.39 -10.42 0.69
N GLY A 166 -0.34 -10.16 1.46
CA GLY A 166 0.52 -11.18 2.08
C GLY A 166 -0.20 -11.96 3.19
N ASP A 167 -1.08 -11.29 3.93
CA ASP A 167 -1.78 -11.87 5.08
C ASP A 167 -3.27 -12.20 4.80
N THR A 168 -3.80 -11.81 3.64
CA THR A 168 -5.17 -12.13 3.22
C THR A 168 -5.22 -12.95 1.93
N SER A 169 -6.15 -13.91 1.87
CA SER A 169 -6.38 -14.68 0.64
C SER A 169 -7.24 -13.92 -0.36
N TRP A 170 -7.02 -14.16 -1.65
CA TRP A 170 -7.88 -13.69 -2.75
C TRP A 170 -9.38 -13.81 -2.46
N ARG A 171 -9.81 -14.96 -1.93
CA ARG A 171 -11.21 -15.23 -1.59
C ARG A 171 -11.74 -14.30 -0.49
N ARG A 172 -10.91 -13.99 0.52
CA ARG A 172 -11.25 -13.06 1.60
C ARG A 172 -11.34 -11.63 1.07
N THR A 173 -10.37 -11.19 0.27
CA THR A 173 -10.39 -9.88 -0.40
C THR A 173 -11.65 -9.70 -1.24
N ARG A 174 -11.95 -10.66 -2.12
CA ARG A 174 -13.16 -10.63 -2.96
C ARG A 174 -14.43 -10.55 -2.12
N ARG A 175 -14.51 -11.36 -1.06
CA ARG A 175 -15.67 -11.37 -0.15
C ARG A 175 -15.88 -10.00 0.50
N ALA A 176 -14.83 -9.39 1.04
CA ALA A 176 -14.91 -8.06 1.66
C ALA A 176 -15.36 -7.00 0.65
N LEU A 177 -14.81 -7.02 -0.57
CA LEU A 177 -15.20 -6.05 -1.60
C LEU A 177 -16.63 -6.26 -2.12
N THR A 178 -17.16 -7.49 -2.10
CA THR A 178 -18.48 -7.82 -2.65
C THR A 178 -19.61 -7.68 -1.64
N GLN A 179 -19.37 -8.01 -0.35
CA GLN A 179 -20.44 -8.08 0.65
C GLN A 179 -20.73 -6.74 1.32
N GLU A 180 -19.76 -5.84 1.35
CA GLU A 180 -19.93 -4.55 2.00
C GLU A 180 -20.58 -3.54 1.05
N TYR A 181 -21.59 -2.82 1.53
CA TYR A 181 -22.34 -1.88 0.71
C TYR A 181 -21.48 -0.69 0.26
N THR A 182 -20.66 -0.14 1.14
CA THR A 182 -19.83 1.05 0.87
C THR A 182 -18.34 0.70 0.73
N ALA A 183 -17.62 1.49 -0.05
CA ALA A 183 -16.15 1.40 -0.14
C ALA A 183 -15.48 1.50 1.25
N SER A 184 -15.98 2.37 2.13
CA SER A 184 -15.46 2.54 3.48
C SER A 184 -15.64 1.28 4.34
N ALA A 185 -16.83 0.66 4.29
CA ALA A 185 -17.08 -0.60 5.01
C ALA A 185 -16.20 -1.73 4.46
N ALA A 186 -16.02 -1.80 3.13
CA ALA A 186 -15.09 -2.74 2.51
C ALA A 186 -13.64 -2.54 3.00
N ALA A 187 -13.17 -1.29 3.09
CA ALA A 187 -11.84 -0.97 3.60
C ALA A 187 -11.67 -1.38 5.07
N VAL A 188 -12.65 -1.07 5.95
CA VAL A 188 -12.67 -1.53 7.35
C VAL A 188 -12.57 -3.06 7.41
N ARG A 189 -13.40 -3.76 6.63
CA ARG A 189 -13.45 -5.22 6.62
C ARG A 189 -12.15 -5.86 6.16
N LEU A 190 -11.47 -5.25 5.18
CA LEU A 190 -10.15 -5.68 4.73
C LEU A 190 -9.13 -5.53 5.85
N MET A 191 -9.11 -4.38 6.54
CA MET A 191 -8.22 -4.13 7.69
C MET A 191 -8.49 -5.08 8.87
N GLU A 192 -9.75 -5.42 9.15
CA GLU A 192 -10.10 -6.41 10.17
C GLU A 192 -9.62 -7.83 9.79
N SER A 193 -9.60 -8.15 8.50
CA SER A 193 -9.25 -9.50 8.03
C SER A 193 -7.79 -9.89 8.24
N VAL A 194 -6.92 -8.90 8.51
CA VAL A 194 -5.47 -9.03 8.70
C VAL A 194 -5.02 -8.74 10.14
N GLN A 195 -5.95 -8.45 11.07
CA GLN A 195 -5.63 -8.16 12.48
C GLN A 195 -5.32 -9.40 13.34
N THR A 196 -5.36 -10.60 12.77
CA THR A 196 -5.06 -11.83 13.52
C THR A 196 -3.55 -12.08 13.52
N ALA A 197 -2.91 -11.93 14.69
CA ALA A 197 -1.46 -11.97 14.96
C ALA A 197 -0.72 -10.62 14.76
N PRO A 198 0.55 -10.49 15.19
CA PRO A 198 1.32 -9.27 14.95
C PRO A 198 1.44 -9.03 13.44
N ALA A 199 0.87 -7.91 12.95
CA ALA A 199 1.02 -7.50 11.56
C ALA A 199 2.51 -7.50 11.21
N ARG A 200 2.87 -8.26 10.18
CA ARG A 200 4.26 -8.44 9.76
C ARG A 200 4.80 -7.20 9.06
N ASP A 201 3.90 -6.39 8.50
CA ASP A 201 4.22 -5.17 7.78
C ASP A 201 3.17 -4.07 8.00
N ASN A 202 3.46 -2.87 7.48
CA ASN A 202 2.51 -1.78 7.38
C ASN A 202 1.42 -2.10 6.34
N ILE A 203 0.18 -1.78 6.68
CA ILE A 203 -0.98 -2.14 5.87
C ILE A 203 -1.63 -0.85 5.38
N THR A 204 -1.60 -0.65 4.06
CA THR A 204 -2.28 0.47 3.39
C THR A 204 -3.32 -0.07 2.42
N VAL A 205 -4.53 0.48 2.48
CA VAL A 205 -5.67 0.07 1.65
C VAL A 205 -6.44 1.30 1.19
N ILE A 206 -6.74 1.37 -0.10
CA ILE A 206 -7.64 2.36 -0.69
C ILE A 206 -8.73 1.59 -1.45
N VAL A 207 -9.99 1.82 -1.10
CA VAL A 207 -11.15 1.30 -1.84
C VAL A 207 -11.91 2.49 -2.41
N ALA A 208 -12.29 2.42 -3.69
CA ALA A 208 -13.12 3.44 -4.32
C ALA A 208 -14.18 2.81 -5.23
N ASP A 209 -15.35 3.44 -5.27
CA ASP A 209 -16.45 3.08 -6.14
C ASP A 209 -16.50 4.03 -7.34
N VAL A 210 -16.62 3.47 -8.55
CA VAL A 210 -16.90 4.24 -9.75
C VAL A 210 -18.39 4.50 -9.80
N THR A 211 -18.78 5.76 -9.76
CA THR A 211 -20.17 6.20 -9.77
C THR A 211 -20.42 7.16 -10.94
N THR A 212 -21.68 7.50 -11.18
CA THR A 212 -22.04 8.62 -12.05
C THR A 212 -21.76 9.95 -11.34
N ALA A 213 -21.56 11.03 -12.10
CA ALA A 213 -21.33 12.36 -11.54
C ALA A 213 -22.45 12.78 -10.56
N GLU A 214 -23.71 12.55 -10.94
CA GLU A 214 -24.88 12.84 -10.10
C GLU A 214 -24.92 12.08 -8.77
N ALA A 215 -24.41 10.84 -8.76
CA ALA A 215 -24.32 10.03 -7.55
C ALA A 215 -23.14 10.47 -6.66
N ALA A 216 -22.03 10.91 -7.26
CA ALA A 216 -20.88 11.44 -6.54
C ALA A 216 -21.21 12.73 -5.77
N GLU A 217 -21.98 13.64 -6.36
CA GLU A 217 -22.39 14.92 -5.74
C GLU A 217 -23.26 14.75 -4.50
N LYS A 218 -24.01 13.64 -4.41
CA LYS A 218 -24.90 13.32 -3.27
C LYS A 218 -24.19 12.56 -2.15
N GLY A 219 -22.99 12.05 -2.39
CA GLY A 219 -22.21 11.25 -1.44
C GLY A 219 -21.22 12.07 -0.62
N ARG A 220 -20.76 11.52 0.51
CA ARG A 220 -19.54 12.02 1.15
C ARG A 220 -18.33 11.56 0.33
N PRO A 221 -17.43 12.46 -0.11
CA PRO A 221 -16.39 12.14 -1.08
C PRO A 221 -15.31 11.19 -0.54
N TRP A 222 -15.08 11.15 0.78
CA TRP A 222 -14.14 10.23 1.43
C TRP A 222 -14.40 10.15 2.94
N SER A 223 -13.89 9.10 3.59
CA SER A 223 -13.85 8.95 5.05
C SER A 223 -12.52 8.38 5.49
N TRP A 224 -11.83 9.03 6.45
CA TRP A 224 -10.70 8.39 7.13
C TRP A 224 -11.20 7.27 8.01
N VAL A 225 -10.71 6.06 7.77
CA VAL A 225 -10.87 4.94 8.69
C VAL A 225 -9.48 4.71 9.28
N LEU A 226 -9.26 5.19 10.50
CA LEU A 226 -8.10 4.75 11.26
C LEU A 226 -8.33 3.29 11.65
N PRO A 227 -7.32 2.41 11.53
CA PRO A 227 -7.43 1.09 12.14
C PRO A 227 -7.76 1.25 13.63
N PRO A 228 -8.56 0.35 14.23
CA PRO A 228 -8.81 0.39 15.66
C PRO A 228 -7.46 0.47 16.38
N SER A 229 -7.31 1.44 17.26
CA SER A 229 -6.07 1.67 17.97
C SER A 229 -5.66 0.37 18.66
N ARG A 230 -4.45 -0.10 18.38
CA ARG A 230 -3.81 -1.13 19.21
C ARG A 230 -3.69 -0.51 20.59
N THR A 231 -4.61 -0.84 21.48
CA THR A 231 -4.37 -0.72 22.91
C THR A 231 -3.18 -1.62 23.19
N SER A 232 -1.98 -1.03 23.21
CA SER A 232 -0.87 -1.62 23.92
C SER A 232 -1.42 -1.84 25.32
N ALA A 233 -1.61 -3.09 25.71
CA ALA A 233 -1.75 -3.43 27.11
C ALA A 233 -0.44 -2.95 27.74
N ARG A 234 -0.45 -1.72 28.28
CA ARG A 234 0.53 -1.29 29.26
C ARG A 234 0.40 -2.32 30.37
N SER A 235 1.35 -3.26 30.41
CA SER A 235 1.59 -4.10 31.56
C SER A 235 1.72 -3.16 32.75
N ALA A 236 0.67 -3.11 33.57
CA ALA A 236 0.71 -2.44 34.85
C ALA A 236 1.87 -3.06 35.65
N PRO A 237 2.71 -2.27 36.33
CA PRO A 237 3.72 -2.83 37.21
C PRO A 237 3.02 -3.67 38.29
N PRO A 238 3.57 -4.84 38.67
CA PRO A 238 2.91 -5.71 39.63
C PRO A 238 2.70 -4.96 40.95
N SER A 239 1.43 -4.88 41.35
CA SER A 239 1.01 -4.33 42.63
C SER A 239 1.63 -5.16 43.76
N ARG A 240 2.56 -4.56 44.52
CA ARG A 240 3.00 -5.11 45.80
C ARG A 240 1.83 -5.03 46.81
N ARG A 241 1.22 -6.17 47.12
CA ARG A 241 0.64 -6.47 48.44
C ARG A 241 1.64 -7.44 49.08
N GLY A 242 2.26 -7.23 50.23
CA GLY A 242 1.81 -6.64 51.48
C GLY A 242 2.03 -7.73 52.54
N GLY A 243 2.87 -7.48 53.55
CA GLY A 243 3.12 -8.45 54.63
C GLY A 243 4.46 -8.25 55.32
N ALA A 244 4.42 -7.59 56.48
CA ALA A 244 5.49 -7.51 57.46
C ALA A 244 5.83 -8.91 58.03
N ASP A 245 7.09 -9.19 58.40
CA ASP A 245 7.51 -9.18 59.81
C ASP A 245 9.02 -9.48 60.00
N GLN A 246 9.61 -8.83 61.00
CA GLN A 246 10.81 -9.16 61.82
C GLN A 246 12.12 -9.64 61.12
N THR A 247 13.33 -9.12 61.41
CA THR A 247 13.98 -9.10 62.74
C THR A 247 15.33 -8.34 62.70
N LEU A 248 15.58 -7.53 63.74
CA LEU A 248 16.83 -7.10 64.40
C LEU A 248 18.16 -6.75 63.65
N ALA A 249 18.58 -5.50 63.90
CA ALA A 249 19.82 -5.08 64.60
C ALA A 249 21.21 -5.20 63.94
N LYS A 250 21.86 -4.05 63.69
CA LYS A 250 22.96 -3.48 64.52
C LYS A 250 23.74 -2.35 63.80
N ARG A 251 23.95 -1.26 64.57
CA ARG A 251 25.14 -0.35 64.65
C ARG A 251 25.54 0.47 63.40
N ARG A 252 25.39 1.80 63.43
CA ARG A 252 26.37 2.83 63.91
C ARG A 252 27.78 2.67 63.30
N ALA A 253 28.20 3.59 62.44
CA ALA A 253 29.18 4.64 62.76
C ALA A 253 29.52 5.51 61.52
N LEU A 254 29.54 6.82 61.78
CA LEU A 254 30.20 7.94 61.07
C LEU A 254 29.71 8.30 59.66
#